data_AF-A0AAD4F6I4-F1
#
_entry.id   AF-A0AAD4F6I4-F1
#
_cell.length_a   1.000
_cell.length_b   1.000
_cell.length_c   1.000
_cell.angle_alpha   90.00
_cell.angle_beta   90.00
_cell.angle_gamma   90.00
#
_symmetry.space_group_name_H-M   'P 1'
#
loop_
_entity.id
_entity.type
_entity.pdbx_description
1 polymer ?
#
loop_
_entity_poly.entity_id
_entity_poly.type
_entity_poly.pdbx_seq_one_letter_code
_entity_poly.pdbx_strand_id
1 'polypeptide(L)'
;MAVFMTAFPHYIPSSNNHAARVHHLCVALRLVNAQLSGRDAASNETMVVVLVLGLYERYHGEYQRGLMHLDGLRRMLDLRGGIRELSTSSPDLARKIFRTDLEYSLNLGTPPRFTLQDVKPVTTPIYHNNLQEHFSPPFHPNLPIPLAIHHLLRAATRTAHLLHTASTSPTFKLSSRAVHDTFILLGYRLQALSPLLALHTIPAAGDEVVGKE
;
A
#
# COMPACT_ATOMS: atom_id res chain seq x y z
N MET A 1 -16.74 2.44 -5.61
CA MET A 1 -16.20 1.80 -4.39
C MET A 1 -17.19 0.82 -3.73
N ALA A 2 -18.30 0.44 -4.38
CA ALA A 2 -19.26 -0.55 -3.88
C ALA A 2 -19.26 -1.87 -4.68
N VAL A 3 -18.15 -2.18 -5.37
CA VAL A 3 -18.00 -3.43 -6.14
C VAL A 3 -16.80 -4.27 -5.68
N PHE A 4 -15.86 -3.71 -4.91
CA PHE A 4 -14.66 -4.44 -4.49
C PHE A 4 -14.54 -4.64 -2.96
N MET A 5 -15.19 -3.79 -2.15
CA MET A 5 -15.28 -3.98 -0.69
C MET A 5 -16.60 -4.65 -0.26
N THR A 6 -17.62 -4.65 -1.12
CA THR A 6 -18.91 -5.35 -0.92
C THR A 6 -18.92 -6.75 -1.54
N ALA A 7 -17.88 -7.13 -2.30
CA ALA A 7 -17.80 -8.42 -2.98
C ALA A 7 -17.15 -9.53 -2.14
N PHE A 8 -16.58 -9.20 -0.98
CA PHE A 8 -16.10 -10.21 -0.04
C PHE A 8 -16.51 -9.87 1.40
N PRO A 9 -17.83 -9.85 1.70
CA PRO A 9 -18.26 -10.14 3.07
C PRO A 9 -17.75 -11.55 3.40
N HIS A 10 -17.42 -11.79 4.67
CA HIS A 10 -17.04 -13.09 5.24
C HIS A 10 -17.84 -14.23 4.56
N TYR A 11 -17.23 -14.88 3.56
CA TYR A 11 -17.93 -15.82 2.67
C TYR A 11 -17.93 -17.19 3.33
N ILE A 12 -19.06 -17.53 3.95
CA ILE A 12 -19.39 -18.92 4.27
C ILE A 12 -19.41 -19.66 2.92
N PRO A 13 -18.60 -20.71 2.71
CA PRO A 13 -18.52 -21.35 1.41
C PRO A 13 -19.83 -22.05 1.08
N SER A 14 -20.62 -21.49 0.17
CA SER A 14 -21.60 -22.27 -0.57
C SER A 14 -20.88 -22.94 -1.74
N SER A 15 -21.01 -24.26 -1.86
CA SER A 15 -20.31 -25.09 -2.87
C SER A 15 -20.59 -24.67 -4.32
N ASN A 16 -21.63 -23.86 -4.58
CA ASN A 16 -22.10 -23.49 -5.91
C ASN A 16 -21.33 -22.37 -6.64
N ASN A 17 -20.37 -21.67 -6.01
CA ASN A 17 -19.66 -20.55 -6.67
C ASN A 17 -18.19 -20.83 -7.02
N HIS A 18 -17.67 -22.03 -6.72
CA HIS A 18 -16.27 -22.35 -7.02
C HIS A 18 -15.97 -22.33 -8.53
N ALA A 19 -16.82 -22.98 -9.33
CA ALA A 19 -16.66 -23.04 -10.78
C ALA A 19 -16.69 -21.65 -11.43
N ALA A 20 -17.59 -20.76 -11.00
CA ALA A 20 -17.67 -19.39 -11.48
C ALA A 20 -16.41 -18.59 -11.15
N ARG A 21 -15.87 -18.72 -9.93
CA ARG A 21 -14.60 -18.06 -9.55
C ARG A 21 -13.42 -18.54 -10.37
N VAL A 22 -13.27 -19.85 -10.54
CA VAL A 22 -12.22 -20.43 -11.39
C VAL A 22 -12.37 -19.98 -12.83
N HIS A 23 -13.61 -19.95 -13.36
CA HIS A 23 -13.89 -19.45 -14.69
C HIS A 23 -13.45 -17.99 -14.86
N HIS A 24 -13.86 -17.09 -13.96
CA HIS A 24 -13.45 -15.68 -14.02
C HIS A 24 -11.95 -15.49 -13.86
N LEU A 25 -11.28 -16.28 -13.01
CA LEU A 25 -9.82 -16.26 -12.88
C LEU A 25 -9.14 -16.68 -14.18
N CYS A 26 -9.55 -17.80 -14.78
CA CYS A 26 -9.01 -18.25 -16.07
C CYS A 26 -9.22 -17.21 -17.18
N VAL A 27 -10.39 -16.56 -17.22
CA VAL A 27 -10.69 -15.47 -18.15
C VAL A 27 -9.75 -14.28 -17.90
N ALA A 28 -9.58 -13.85 -16.65
CA ALA A 28 -8.67 -12.75 -16.30
C ALA A 28 -7.23 -13.05 -16.71
N LEU A 29 -6.72 -14.25 -16.41
CA LEU A 29 -5.37 -14.68 -16.79
C LEU A 29 -5.19 -14.70 -18.32
N ARG A 30 -6.16 -15.23 -19.06
CA ARG A 30 -6.13 -15.24 -20.53
C ARG A 30 -6.10 -13.83 -21.11
N LEU A 31 -6.94 -12.93 -20.61
CA LEU A 31 -7.01 -11.55 -21.09
C LEU A 31 -5.74 -10.76 -20.76
N VAL A 32 -5.20 -10.92 -19.55
CA VAL A 32 -3.93 -10.31 -19.17
C VAL A 32 -2.79 -10.81 -20.04
N ASN A 33 -2.68 -12.12 -20.27
CA ASN A 33 -1.62 -12.67 -21.13
C ASN A 33 -1.70 -12.13 -22.58
N ALA A 34 -2.92 -11.95 -23.10
CA ALA A 34 -3.12 -11.33 -24.40
C ALA A 34 -2.69 -9.84 -24.40
N GLN A 35 -3.06 -9.07 -23.37
CA GLN A 35 -2.65 -7.66 -23.24
C GLN A 35 -1.15 -7.50 -23.07
N LEU A 36 -0.52 -8.35 -22.24
CA LEU A 36 0.92 -8.35 -21.99
C LEU A 36 1.75 -8.68 -23.24
N SER A 37 1.16 -9.38 -24.21
CA SER A 37 1.78 -9.68 -25.49
C SER A 37 1.61 -8.55 -26.53
N GLY A 38 0.84 -7.51 -26.19
CA GLY A 38 0.51 -6.39 -27.08
C GLY A 38 1.25 -5.11 -26.72
N ARG A 39 0.93 -4.03 -27.46
CA ARG A 39 1.51 -2.69 -27.25
C ARG A 39 1.06 -2.02 -25.96
N ASP A 40 -0.10 -2.42 -25.43
CA ASP A 40 -0.72 -1.84 -24.24
C ASP A 40 -0.44 -2.64 -22.96
N ALA A 41 0.64 -3.43 -22.95
CA ALA A 41 1.02 -4.31 -21.84
C ALA A 41 1.12 -3.59 -20.48
N ALA A 42 1.50 -2.31 -20.46
CA ALA A 42 1.60 -1.49 -19.26
C ALA A 42 0.45 -0.47 -19.10
N SER A 43 -0.69 -0.67 -19.77
CA SER A 43 -1.86 0.20 -19.64
C SER A 43 -2.38 0.25 -18.18
N ASN A 44 -3.14 1.29 -17.84
CA ASN A 44 -3.76 1.40 -16.52
C ASN A 44 -4.69 0.21 -16.25
N GLU A 45 -5.38 -0.26 -17.28
CA GLU A 45 -6.31 -1.38 -17.26
C GLU A 45 -5.56 -2.67 -16.91
N THR A 46 -4.45 -2.95 -17.60
CA THR A 46 -3.62 -4.12 -17.31
C THR A 46 -3.02 -4.05 -15.90
N MET A 47 -2.53 -2.89 -15.48
CA MET A 47 -2.05 -2.66 -14.10
C MET A 47 -3.13 -2.94 -13.05
N VAL A 48 -4.37 -2.51 -13.30
CA VAL A 48 -5.51 -2.78 -12.41
C VAL A 48 -5.77 -4.28 -12.31
N VAL A 49 -5.77 -5.01 -13.42
CA VAL A 49 -6.02 -6.46 -13.39
C VAL A 49 -4.90 -7.17 -12.63
N VAL A 50 -3.63 -6.83 -12.85
CA VAL A 50 -2.52 -7.44 -12.13
C VAL A 50 -2.55 -7.10 -10.64
N LEU A 51 -2.92 -5.88 -10.26
CA LEU A 51 -3.16 -5.51 -8.87
C LEU A 51 -4.28 -6.37 -8.25
N VAL A 52 -5.37 -6.61 -8.99
CA VAL A 52 -6.48 -7.47 -8.55
C VAL A 52 -6.06 -8.92 -8.39
N LEU A 53 -5.21 -9.46 -9.28
CA LEU A 53 -4.64 -10.80 -9.13
C LEU A 53 -3.79 -10.91 -7.85
N GLY A 54 -2.97 -9.88 -7.56
CA GLY A 54 -2.27 -9.79 -6.29
C GLY A 54 -3.24 -9.78 -5.10
N LEU A 55 -4.30 -8.99 -5.13
CA LEU A 55 -5.30 -8.98 -4.05
C LEU A 55 -6.03 -10.32 -3.90
N TYR A 56 -6.30 -11.01 -5.01
CA TYR A 56 -6.92 -12.33 -5.04
C TYR A 56 -6.05 -13.37 -4.33
N GLU A 57 -4.77 -13.47 -4.68
CA GLU A 57 -3.84 -14.42 -4.03
C GLU A 57 -3.74 -14.14 -2.52
N ARG A 58 -3.61 -12.87 -2.12
CA ARG A 58 -3.61 -12.50 -0.69
C ARG A 58 -4.91 -12.90 0.00
N TYR A 59 -6.06 -12.69 -0.62
CA TYR A 59 -7.35 -13.08 -0.03
C TYR A 59 -7.41 -14.59 0.27
N HIS A 60 -6.72 -15.39 -0.54
CA HIS A 60 -6.58 -16.82 -0.35
C HIS A 60 -5.42 -17.22 0.59
N GLY A 61 -4.71 -16.26 1.19
CA GLY A 61 -3.56 -16.52 2.06
C GLY A 61 -2.26 -16.81 1.29
N GLU A 62 -2.28 -16.74 -0.05
CA GLU A 62 -1.17 -17.06 -0.94
C GLU A 62 -0.26 -15.84 -1.16
N TYR A 63 0.27 -15.27 -0.07
CA TYR A 63 1.03 -14.02 -0.11
C TYR A 63 2.26 -14.08 -1.02
N GLN A 64 2.97 -15.20 -1.09
CA GLN A 64 4.15 -15.33 -1.96
C GLN A 64 3.80 -15.24 -3.45
N ARG A 65 2.69 -15.87 -3.86
CA ARG A 65 2.17 -15.77 -5.22
C ARG A 65 1.69 -14.35 -5.52
N GLY A 66 1.03 -13.76 -4.54
CA GLY A 66 0.65 -12.35 -4.55
C GLY A 66 1.82 -11.38 -4.79
N LEU A 67 2.97 -11.62 -4.14
CA LEU A 67 4.16 -10.79 -4.33
C LEU A 67 4.68 -10.83 -5.78
N MET A 68 4.61 -11.98 -6.45
CA MET A 68 5.01 -12.06 -7.87
C MET A 68 4.17 -11.13 -8.75
N HIS A 69 2.87 -10.98 -8.47
CA HIS A 69 2.02 -10.01 -9.15
C HIS A 69 2.41 -8.56 -8.82
N LEU A 70 2.76 -8.26 -7.57
CA LEU A 70 3.23 -6.92 -7.18
C LEU A 70 4.57 -6.57 -7.83
N ASP A 71 5.48 -7.54 -8.01
CA ASP A 71 6.75 -7.34 -8.70
C ASP A 71 6.56 -7.10 -10.19
N GLY A 72 5.65 -7.87 -10.82
CA GLY A 72 5.23 -7.62 -12.20
C GLY A 72 4.61 -6.23 -12.36
N LEU A 73 3.73 -5.84 -11.44
CA LEU A 73 3.12 -4.51 -11.41
C LEU A 73 4.17 -3.41 -11.28
N ARG A 74 5.19 -3.60 -10.43
CA ARG A 74 6.28 -2.63 -10.29
C ARG A 74 7.05 -2.45 -11.60
N ARG A 75 7.37 -3.53 -12.30
CA ARG A 75 8.01 -3.46 -13.63
C ARG A 75 7.16 -2.70 -14.64
N MET A 76 5.84 -2.94 -14.67
CA MET A 76 4.91 -2.18 -15.51
C MET A 76 4.92 -0.68 -15.18
N LEU A 77 5.01 -0.30 -13.90
CA LEU A 77 5.13 1.11 -13.50
C LEU A 77 6.43 1.73 -14.01
N ASP A 78 7.55 1.02 -13.87
CA ASP A 78 8.86 1.53 -14.27
C ASP A 78 8.93 1.78 -15.79
N LEU A 79 8.23 0.96 -16.60
CA LEU A 79 8.06 1.20 -18.05
C LEU A 79 7.31 2.50 -18.37
N ARG A 80 6.60 3.08 -17.41
CA ARG A 80 5.80 4.31 -17.57
C ARG A 80 6.35 5.50 -16.78
N GLY A 81 7.65 5.51 -16.51
CA GLY A 81 8.29 6.60 -15.76
C GLY A 81 8.11 6.48 -14.23
N GLY A 82 7.63 5.33 -13.75
CA GLY A 82 7.54 5.00 -12.34
C GLY A 82 6.29 5.54 -11.63
N ILE A 83 6.26 5.32 -10.32
CA ILE A 83 5.07 5.62 -9.49
C ILE A 83 4.74 7.12 -9.42
N ARG A 84 5.73 8.00 -9.58
CA ARG A 84 5.53 9.47 -9.54
C ARG A 84 4.75 9.94 -10.78
N GLU A 85 5.09 9.41 -11.95
CA GLU A 85 4.36 9.70 -13.19
C GLU A 85 2.92 9.18 -13.13
N LEU A 86 2.74 7.95 -12.61
CA LEU A 86 1.40 7.41 -12.39
C LEU A 86 0.61 8.23 -11.35
N SER A 87 1.28 8.75 -10.32
CA SER A 87 0.64 9.55 -9.29
C SER A 87 0.05 10.86 -9.84
N THR A 88 0.70 11.44 -10.86
CA THR A 88 0.20 12.62 -11.56
C THR A 88 -0.94 12.28 -12.52
N SER A 89 -0.75 11.26 -13.37
CA SER A 89 -1.69 10.90 -14.43
C SER A 89 -2.90 10.08 -13.95
N SER A 90 -2.77 9.34 -12.86
CA SER A 90 -3.78 8.40 -12.33
C SER A 90 -3.67 8.21 -10.81
N PRO A 91 -3.92 9.28 -10.01
CA PRO A 91 -3.72 9.29 -8.56
C PRO A 91 -4.56 8.25 -7.79
N ASP A 92 -5.75 7.90 -8.28
CA ASP A 92 -6.58 6.87 -7.66
C ASP A 92 -5.99 5.46 -7.82
N LEU A 93 -5.33 5.16 -8.94
CA LEU A 93 -4.63 3.89 -9.13
C LEU A 93 -3.37 3.84 -8.25
N ALA A 94 -2.58 4.92 -8.22
CA ALA A 94 -1.42 5.03 -7.34
C ALA A 94 -1.80 4.78 -5.87
N ARG A 95 -2.91 5.35 -5.38
CA ARG A 95 -3.41 5.09 -4.01
C ARG A 95 -3.72 3.62 -3.74
N LYS A 96 -4.34 2.92 -4.70
CA LYS A 96 -4.62 1.49 -4.58
C LYS A 96 -3.34 0.66 -4.54
N ILE A 97 -2.35 1.03 -5.33
CA ILE A 97 -1.04 0.39 -5.36
C ILE A 97 -0.33 0.58 -4.00
N PHE A 98 -0.26 1.81 -3.50
CA PHE A 98 0.35 2.09 -2.19
C PHE A 98 -0.32 1.34 -1.05
N ARG A 99 -1.65 1.30 -1.05
CA ARG A 99 -2.41 0.54 -0.05
C ARG A 99 -2.09 -0.95 -0.11
N THR A 100 -2.07 -1.52 -1.31
CA THR A 100 -1.82 -2.96 -1.47
C THR A 100 -0.39 -3.30 -1.06
N ASP A 101 0.60 -2.51 -1.48
CA ASP A 101 1.99 -2.68 -1.06
C ASP A 101 2.17 -2.58 0.47
N LEU A 102 1.49 -1.62 1.10
CA LEU A 102 1.47 -1.49 2.55
C LEU A 102 0.85 -2.72 3.24
N GLU A 103 -0.26 -3.23 2.70
CA GLU A 103 -0.92 -4.41 3.26
C GLU A 103 -0.03 -5.66 3.14
N TYR A 104 0.68 -5.83 2.03
CA TYR A 104 1.64 -6.93 1.86
C TYR A 104 2.84 -6.82 2.80
N SER A 105 3.47 -5.64 2.87
CA SER A 105 4.62 -5.40 3.77
C SER A 105 4.28 -5.64 5.23
N LEU A 106 3.10 -5.19 5.69
CA LEU A 106 2.64 -5.43 7.06
C LEU A 106 2.39 -6.92 7.35
N ASN A 107 1.81 -7.67 6.41
CA ASN A 107 1.51 -9.10 6.62
C ASN A 107 2.76 -9.98 6.59
N LEU A 108 3.74 -9.63 5.75
CA LEU A 108 4.95 -10.42 5.57
C LEU A 108 6.13 -9.97 6.44
N GLY A 109 6.00 -8.83 7.12
CA GLY A 109 7.11 -8.24 7.87
C GLY A 109 8.26 -7.77 6.98
N THR A 110 7.99 -7.48 5.70
CA THR A 110 9.00 -7.00 4.74
C THR A 110 8.93 -5.48 4.60
N PRO A 111 10.00 -4.82 4.13
CA PRO A 111 9.90 -3.44 3.69
C PRO A 111 8.87 -3.26 2.56
N PRO A 112 8.18 -2.11 2.50
CA PRO A 112 7.34 -1.76 1.35
C PRO A 112 8.20 -1.51 0.09
N ARG A 113 7.62 -1.74 -1.10
CA ARG A 113 8.27 -1.48 -2.40
C ARG A 113 8.38 0.01 -2.73
N PHE A 114 7.61 0.84 -2.06
CA PHE A 114 7.63 2.29 -2.23
C PHE A 114 8.12 3.01 -0.97
N THR A 115 8.66 4.20 -1.15
CA THR A 115 9.16 5.01 -0.03
C THR A 115 8.08 5.95 0.48
N LEU A 116 8.29 6.47 1.70
CA LEU A 116 7.44 7.54 2.22
C LEU A 116 7.43 8.80 1.32
N GLN A 117 8.48 9.04 0.54
CA GLN A 117 8.55 10.17 -0.39
C GLN A 117 7.63 9.97 -1.60
N ASP A 118 7.47 8.73 -2.07
CA ASP A 118 6.55 8.40 -3.17
C ASP A 118 5.09 8.59 -2.78
N VAL A 119 4.76 8.26 -1.52
CA VAL A 119 3.38 8.23 -1.01
C VAL A 119 2.85 9.62 -0.66
N LYS A 120 3.72 10.49 -0.14
CA LYS A 120 3.33 11.82 0.37
C LYS A 120 2.55 12.64 -0.67
N PRO A 121 3.02 12.85 -1.91
CA PRO A 121 2.32 13.70 -2.90
C PRO A 121 0.87 13.31 -3.15
N VAL A 122 0.56 12.01 -3.05
CA VAL A 122 -0.80 11.49 -3.32
C VAL A 122 -1.71 11.56 -2.10
N THR A 123 -1.15 11.53 -0.88
CA THR A 123 -1.90 11.41 0.37
C THR A 123 -1.99 12.70 1.19
N THR A 124 -1.03 13.63 1.04
CA THR A 124 -0.98 14.88 1.81
C THR A 124 -2.03 15.94 1.46
N PRO A 125 -2.44 16.16 0.18
CA PRO A 125 -3.34 17.27 -0.16
C PRO A 125 -4.71 17.19 0.54
N ILE A 126 -5.19 15.99 0.85
CA ILE A 126 -6.49 15.78 1.50
C ILE A 126 -6.36 15.72 3.02
N TYR A 127 -5.21 15.26 3.53
CA TYR A 127 -4.91 15.25 4.95
C TYR A 127 -4.79 16.65 5.55
N HIS A 128 -4.24 17.61 4.78
CA HIS A 128 -4.00 18.96 5.28
C HIS A 128 -5.28 19.81 5.36
N ASN A 129 -6.14 19.74 4.34
CA ASN A 129 -7.32 20.59 4.22
C ASN A 129 -8.42 20.30 5.27
N ASN A 130 -8.42 19.10 5.88
CA ASN A 130 -9.46 18.70 6.83
C ASN A 130 -9.08 18.92 8.31
N LEU A 131 -7.83 19.29 8.62
CA LEU A 131 -7.31 19.20 10.00
C LEU A 131 -6.49 20.41 10.47
N GLN A 132 -6.22 21.37 9.60
CA GLN A 132 -5.26 22.43 9.94
C GLN A 132 -5.76 23.37 11.04
N GLU A 133 -7.06 23.54 11.23
CA GLU A 133 -7.48 24.73 11.97
C GLU A 133 -7.35 24.59 13.49
N HIS A 134 -7.50 23.43 14.14
CA HIS A 134 -7.72 23.40 15.61
C HIS A 134 -6.99 22.30 16.42
N PHE A 135 -6.15 21.46 15.79
CA PHE A 135 -5.50 20.35 16.53
C PHE A 135 -4.16 20.75 17.17
N SER A 136 -4.17 20.99 18.49
CA SER A 136 -2.96 21.01 19.30
C SER A 136 -2.57 19.58 19.69
N PRO A 137 -1.40 19.06 19.27
CA PRO A 137 -0.99 17.72 19.66
C PRO A 137 -0.80 17.64 21.18
N PRO A 138 -1.19 16.54 21.84
CA PRO A 138 -1.03 16.35 23.28
C PRO A 138 0.44 16.14 23.70
N PHE A 139 1.36 16.06 22.74
CA PHE A 139 2.78 15.85 23.03
C PHE A 139 3.51 17.18 23.11
N HIS A 140 4.19 17.40 24.24
CA HIS A 140 5.11 18.52 24.38
C HIS A 140 6.26 18.41 23.36
N PRO A 141 6.73 19.51 22.76
CA PRO A 141 7.81 19.51 21.78
C PRO A 141 9.16 19.03 22.35
N ASN A 142 9.28 18.90 23.67
CA ASN A 142 10.53 18.62 24.39
C ASN A 142 10.66 17.19 24.92
N LEU A 143 9.83 16.23 24.46
CA LEU A 143 10.10 14.83 24.79
C LEU A 143 11.44 14.41 24.14
N PRO A 144 12.35 13.76 24.89
CA PRO A 144 13.63 13.25 24.37
C PRO A 144 13.38 11.97 23.53
N ILE A 145 12.60 12.09 22.45
CA ILE A 145 12.28 11.01 21.53
C ILE A 145 12.89 11.28 20.15
N PRO A 146 13.32 10.23 19.43
CA PRO A 146 13.75 10.36 18.04
C PRO A 146 12.70 11.07 17.17
N LEU A 147 13.16 11.95 16.28
CA LEU A 147 12.30 12.77 15.40
C LEU A 147 11.30 11.91 14.60
N ALA A 148 11.73 10.72 14.16
CA ALA A 148 10.88 9.80 13.41
C ALA A 148 9.71 9.25 14.27
N ILE A 149 9.95 8.94 15.54
CA ILE A 149 8.91 8.50 16.50
C ILE A 149 7.95 9.66 16.77
N HIS A 150 8.48 10.87 16.98
CA HIS A 150 7.64 12.07 17.14
C HIS A 150 6.71 12.29 15.94
N HIS A 151 7.22 12.13 14.72
CA HIS A 151 6.39 12.23 13.51
C HIS A 151 5.32 11.15 13.41
N LEU A 152 5.63 9.90 13.81
CA LEU A 152 4.64 8.82 13.86
C LEU A 152 3.55 9.12 14.88
N LEU A 153 3.91 9.46 16.11
CA LEU A 153 2.96 9.76 17.18
C LEU A 153 2.05 10.92 16.79
N ARG A 154 2.60 12.00 16.23
CA ARG A 154 1.81 13.12 15.72
C ARG A 154 0.84 12.67 14.62
N ALA A 155 1.27 11.83 13.69
CA ALA A 155 0.39 11.32 12.63
C ALA A 155 -0.72 10.40 13.19
N ALA A 156 -0.40 9.55 14.16
CA ALA A 156 -1.34 8.66 14.83
C ALA A 156 -2.41 9.46 15.59
N THR A 157 -2.02 10.46 16.39
CA THR A 157 -3.00 11.25 17.15
C THR A 157 -3.88 12.09 16.24
N ARG A 158 -3.33 12.67 15.17
CA ARG A 158 -4.14 13.36 14.16
C ARG A 158 -5.14 12.42 13.48
N THR A 159 -4.73 11.19 13.18
CA THR A 159 -5.62 10.16 12.62
C THR A 159 -6.75 9.81 13.60
N ALA A 160 -6.41 9.58 14.87
CA ALA A 160 -7.39 9.29 15.91
C ALA A 160 -8.37 10.45 16.11
N HIS A 161 -7.87 11.69 16.13
CA HIS A 161 -8.70 12.89 16.25
C HIS A 161 -9.64 13.04 15.05
N LEU A 162 -9.13 12.85 13.83
CA LEU A 162 -9.91 12.89 12.60
C LEU A 162 -11.06 11.88 12.62
N LEU A 163 -10.78 10.63 12.98
CA LEU A 163 -11.80 9.58 13.09
C LEU A 163 -12.82 9.90 14.19
N HIS A 164 -12.35 10.40 15.34
CA HIS A 164 -13.20 10.81 16.43
C HIS A 164 -14.16 11.93 16.02
N THR A 165 -13.64 13.03 15.45
CA THR A 165 -14.49 14.15 15.01
C THR A 165 -15.49 13.75 13.94
N ALA A 166 -15.12 12.87 13.00
CA ALA A 166 -16.06 12.34 12.00
C ALA A 166 -17.13 11.42 12.59
N SER A 167 -16.87 10.79 13.73
CA SER A 167 -17.83 9.93 14.42
C SER A 167 -18.81 10.70 15.30
N THR A 168 -18.40 11.86 15.84
CA THR A 168 -19.18 12.63 16.81
C THR A 168 -19.83 13.87 16.23
N SER A 169 -19.25 14.46 15.17
CA SER A 169 -19.78 15.68 14.56
C SER A 169 -20.83 15.37 13.49
N PRO A 170 -22.03 15.94 13.60
CA PRO A 170 -23.04 15.82 12.54
C PRO A 170 -22.69 16.60 11.27
N THR A 171 -21.79 17.60 11.37
CA THR A 171 -21.43 18.50 10.27
C THR A 171 -20.14 18.11 9.55
N PHE A 172 -19.29 17.29 10.19
CA PHE A 172 -18.02 16.85 9.61
C PHE A 172 -18.10 15.39 9.20
N LYS A 173 -18.04 15.12 7.89
CA LYS A 173 -17.99 13.76 7.35
C LYS A 173 -16.67 13.52 6.64
N LEU A 174 -15.98 12.47 7.04
CA LEU A 174 -14.79 11.99 6.38
C LEU A 174 -15.14 11.32 5.06
N SER A 175 -14.53 11.79 3.97
CA SER A 175 -14.59 11.05 2.71
C SER A 175 -13.83 9.73 2.83
N SER A 176 -14.30 8.68 2.15
CA SER A 176 -13.57 7.39 2.08
C SER A 176 -12.13 7.59 1.60
N ARG A 177 -11.90 8.54 0.68
CA ARG A 177 -10.56 8.91 0.21
C ARG A 177 -9.69 9.45 1.36
N ALA A 178 -10.18 10.42 2.13
CA ALA A 178 -9.46 10.98 3.26
C ALA A 178 -9.08 9.93 4.32
N VAL A 179 -9.99 8.97 4.57
CA VAL A 179 -9.71 7.85 5.47
C VAL A 179 -8.57 6.99 4.92
N HIS A 180 -8.62 6.57 3.66
CA HIS A 180 -7.56 5.77 3.05
C HIS A 180 -6.21 6.47 3.06
N ASP A 181 -6.17 7.75 2.72
CA ASP A 181 -4.93 8.51 2.64
C ASP A 181 -4.25 8.62 4.00
N THR A 182 -5.07 8.82 5.04
CA THR A 182 -4.63 8.88 6.43
C THR A 182 -3.99 7.56 6.86
N PHE A 183 -4.65 6.43 6.60
CA PHE A 183 -4.12 5.11 6.96
C PHE A 183 -2.88 4.71 6.14
N ILE A 184 -2.87 5.01 4.84
CA ILE A 184 -1.70 4.75 3.98
C ILE A 184 -0.50 5.54 4.52
N LEU A 185 -0.63 6.84 4.72
CA LEU A 185 0.47 7.68 5.19
C LEU A 185 0.96 7.25 6.59
N LEU A 186 0.04 6.89 7.49
CA LEU A 186 0.38 6.39 8.83
C LEU A 186 1.15 5.06 8.74
N GLY A 187 0.69 4.12 7.92
CA GLY A 187 1.32 2.81 7.77
C GLY A 187 2.73 2.90 7.17
N TYR A 188 2.95 3.74 6.16
CA TYR A 188 4.30 3.96 5.62
C TYR A 188 5.24 4.62 6.64
N ARG A 189 4.74 5.52 7.49
CA ARG A 189 5.54 6.08 8.61
C ARG A 189 5.89 5.03 9.64
N LEU A 190 4.98 4.10 9.93
CA LEU A 190 5.23 2.98 10.83
C LEU A 190 6.30 2.05 10.25
N GLN A 191 6.16 1.67 8.97
CA GLN A 191 7.14 0.81 8.29
C GLN A 191 8.53 1.45 8.20
N ALA A 192 8.61 2.78 8.02
CA ALA A 192 9.88 3.51 8.02
C ALA A 192 10.62 3.50 9.37
N LEU A 193 9.95 3.12 10.47
CA LEU A 193 10.55 2.97 11.80
C LEU A 193 10.95 1.52 12.12
N SER A 194 10.61 0.57 11.26
CA SER A 194 10.81 -0.84 11.56
C SER A 194 12.31 -1.18 11.65
N PRO A 195 12.79 -1.78 12.75
CA PRO A 195 14.20 -2.18 12.90
C PRO A 195 14.65 -3.24 11.88
N LEU A 196 13.72 -3.85 11.15
CA LEU A 196 14.00 -4.88 10.13
C LEU A 196 14.70 -4.33 8.87
N LEU A 197 14.65 -3.02 8.62
CA LEU A 197 15.46 -2.39 7.57
C LEU A 197 16.96 -2.37 7.90
N ALA A 198 17.32 -2.43 9.19
CA ALA A 198 18.70 -2.34 9.66
C ALA A 198 19.41 -3.71 9.74
N LEU A 199 18.67 -4.82 9.68
CA LEU A 199 19.25 -6.18 9.76
C LEU A 199 19.74 -6.73 8.41
N HIS A 200 19.37 -6.12 7.28
CA HIS A 200 19.82 -6.53 5.95
C HIS A 200 21.07 -5.80 5.44
N THR A 201 21.66 -4.90 6.23
CA THR A 201 22.86 -4.13 5.86
C THR A 201 24.13 -4.59 6.58
N ILE A 202 24.15 -5.75 7.23
CA ILE A 202 25.41 -6.34 7.70
C ILE A 202 26.04 -7.08 6.50
N PRO A 203 27.15 -6.58 5.90
CA PRO A 203 27.89 -7.40 4.96
C PRO A 203 28.43 -8.60 5.72
N ALA A 204 28.21 -9.80 5.18
CA ALA A 204 28.89 -11.00 5.66
C ALA A 204 30.39 -10.70 5.69
N ALA A 205 30.97 -10.71 6.90
CA ALA A 205 32.41 -10.59 7.07
C ALA A 205 33.06 -11.68 6.21
N GLY A 206 33.84 -11.24 5.22
CA GLY A 206 34.50 -12.11 4.27
C GLY A 206 35.46 -13.05 4.97
N ASP A 207 35.36 -14.33 4.60
CA ASP A 207 36.47 -15.24 4.60
C ASP A 207 37.60 -14.65 3.73
N GLU A 208 38.68 -14.20 4.35
CA GLU A 208 39.99 -14.12 3.68
C GLU A 208 40.96 -15.09 4.36
N VAL A 209 40.86 -16.31 3.84
CA VAL A 209 41.93 -17.24 3.48
C VAL A 209 43.37 -16.79 3.79
N VAL A 210 43.98 -17.61 4.64
CA VAL A 210 45.41 -17.87 4.80
C VAL A 210 46.17 -17.83 3.47
N GLY A 211 47.05 -16.84 3.30
CA GLY A 211 48.09 -16.82 2.28
C GLY A 211 49.46 -16.84 2.94
N LYS A 212 50.11 -18.01 2.91
CA LYS A 212 51.55 -18.16 3.13
C LYS A 212 52.29 -17.49 1.98
N GLU A 213 53.34 -16.74 2.29
CA GLU A 213 54.67 -16.81 1.67
C GLU A 213 55.70 -16.21 2.63
#